data_AF-A0A1Q7TTS0-F1
#
_entry.id   AF-A0A1Q7TTS0-F1
#
_cell.length_a   1.000
_cell.length_b   1.000
_cell.length_c   1.000
_cell.angle_alpha   90.00
_cell.angle_beta   90.00
_cell.angle_gamma   90.00
#
_symmetry.space_group_name_H-M   'P 1'
#
loop_
_entity.id
_entity.type
_entity.pdbx_description
1 polymer ?
#
loop_
_entity_poly.entity_id
_entity_poly.type
_entity_poly.pdbx_seq_one_letter_code
_entity_poly.pdbx_strand_id
1 'polypeptide(L)'
;MLANHLLSAQLPHVAADPAGQPEFPFFEAYFSNLIEGTEFEVDEAKRIVDTGEVPAARPKDAHDILGTYSIVSNAGEMSRVPLDSNELIGLLRSRHATLMAARPEVQPGVFKTQNNKAGGTTFVDWRLVMGTLREGFEIGHVLTDPLSRAIYLMFAIAEIHPFDDGNGRLARIFMNAELFRAREQRIVVPTSRRDDYLNALRLHSRQRRPDLLSRVMAELQQYAAQIDWTSFESALQRLREDGALAEPARGEFGALLADSGQQP
;
A
#
# COMPACT_ATOMS: atom_id res chain seq x y z
N MET A 1 -8.50 9.86 15.94
CA MET A 1 -9.80 9.82 15.23
C MET A 1 -9.93 8.57 14.37
N LEU A 2 -8.95 8.26 13.49
CA LEU A 2 -9.00 7.03 12.70
C LEU A 2 -9.11 5.77 13.56
N ALA A 3 -8.23 5.60 14.57
CA ALA A 3 -8.30 4.46 15.50
C ALA A 3 -9.67 4.34 16.18
N ASN A 4 -10.23 5.45 16.70
CA ASN A 4 -11.56 5.44 17.32
C ASN A 4 -12.67 5.00 16.34
N HIS A 5 -12.62 5.47 15.09
CA HIS A 5 -13.56 5.03 14.06
C HIS A 5 -13.41 3.52 13.82
N LEU A 6 -12.19 3.05 13.58
CA LEU A 6 -11.89 1.64 13.29
C LEU A 6 -12.23 0.70 14.46
N LEU A 7 -12.16 1.15 15.72
CA LEU A 7 -12.61 0.38 16.89
C LEU A 7 -14.12 0.06 16.86
N SER A 8 -14.91 0.90 16.19
CA SER A 8 -16.38 0.76 16.12
C SER A 8 -16.90 0.35 14.75
N ALA A 9 -16.05 0.43 13.71
CA ALA A 9 -16.43 0.12 12.35
C ALA A 9 -16.66 -1.40 12.20
N GLN A 10 -17.75 -1.76 11.53
CA GLN A 10 -17.96 -3.15 11.08
C GLN A 10 -17.30 -3.31 9.72
N LEU A 11 -16.09 -3.86 9.72
CA LEU A 11 -15.33 -4.15 8.50
C LEU A 11 -15.52 -5.63 8.11
N PRO A 12 -15.44 -5.95 6.80
CA PRO A 12 -15.55 -7.32 6.36
C PRO A 12 -14.35 -8.14 6.84
N HIS A 13 -14.60 -9.39 7.19
CA HIS A 13 -13.56 -10.39 7.39
C HIS A 13 -13.50 -11.29 6.17
N VAL A 14 -12.43 -11.21 5.39
CA VAL A 14 -12.27 -11.95 4.15
C VAL A 14 -11.09 -12.89 4.29
N ALA A 15 -11.36 -14.16 4.62
CA ALA A 15 -10.30 -15.16 4.78
C ALA A 15 -9.61 -15.45 3.43
N ALA A 16 -8.30 -15.66 3.48
CA ALA A 16 -7.52 -16.09 2.33
C ALA A 16 -6.41 -17.05 2.74
N ASP A 17 -6.02 -17.93 1.81
CA ASP A 17 -4.83 -18.75 1.98
C ASP A 17 -3.70 -18.21 1.10
N PRO A 18 -2.66 -17.54 1.66
CA PRO A 18 -1.60 -16.96 0.85
C PRO A 18 -0.86 -17.99 -0.02
N ALA A 19 -0.78 -19.25 0.43
CA ALA A 19 -0.17 -20.33 -0.34
C ALA A 19 -0.97 -20.69 -1.60
N GLY A 20 -2.29 -20.46 -1.60
CA GLY A 20 -3.18 -20.64 -2.75
C GLY A 20 -3.21 -19.45 -3.71
N GLN A 21 -2.40 -18.41 -3.46
CA GLN A 21 -2.37 -17.18 -4.26
C GLN A 21 -0.94 -16.84 -4.75
N PRO A 22 -0.27 -17.74 -5.49
CA PRO A 22 1.12 -17.58 -5.90
C PRO A 22 1.38 -16.31 -6.73
N GLU A 23 0.39 -15.83 -7.49
CA GLU A 23 0.56 -14.68 -8.38
C GLU A 23 0.21 -13.34 -7.71
N PHE A 24 -0.46 -13.37 -6.56
CA PHE A 24 -0.81 -12.15 -5.83
C PHE A 24 0.40 -11.24 -5.55
N PRO A 25 1.55 -11.74 -5.05
CA PRO A 25 2.73 -10.90 -4.79
C PRO A 25 3.22 -10.12 -6.02
N PHE A 26 3.11 -10.72 -7.22
CA PHE A 26 3.48 -10.03 -8.45
C PHE A 26 2.56 -8.84 -8.71
N PHE A 27 1.24 -9.05 -8.68
CA PHE A 27 0.27 -7.97 -8.92
C PHE A 27 0.30 -6.90 -7.81
N GLU A 28 0.52 -7.32 -6.56
CA GLU A 28 0.77 -6.41 -5.44
C GLU A 28 1.96 -5.48 -5.73
N ALA A 29 3.10 -6.04 -6.14
CA ALA A 29 4.27 -5.27 -6.49
C ALA A 29 4.04 -4.38 -7.71
N TYR A 30 3.43 -4.92 -8.76
CA TYR A 30 3.13 -4.21 -10.01
C TYR A 30 2.27 -2.96 -9.77
N PHE A 31 1.08 -3.14 -9.19
CA PHE A 31 0.16 -2.02 -8.94
C PHE A 31 0.73 -1.02 -7.94
N SER A 32 1.43 -1.51 -6.91
CA SER A 32 2.06 -0.63 -5.91
C SER A 32 3.13 0.28 -6.53
N ASN A 33 3.89 -0.18 -7.52
CA ASN A 33 4.87 0.68 -8.21
C ASN A 33 4.21 1.59 -9.24
N LEU A 34 3.18 1.10 -9.96
CA LEU A 34 2.46 1.89 -10.95
C LEU A 34 1.82 3.16 -10.34
N ILE A 35 1.27 3.06 -9.12
CA ILE A 35 0.70 4.21 -8.39
C ILE A 35 1.74 5.32 -8.16
N GLU A 36 3.00 4.96 -7.97
CA GLU A 36 4.11 5.89 -7.75
C GLU A 36 4.74 6.39 -9.05
N GLY A 37 4.25 5.94 -10.22
CA GLY A 37 4.68 6.42 -11.54
C GLY A 37 5.70 5.54 -12.26
N THR A 38 5.94 4.31 -11.80
CA THR A 38 6.65 3.31 -12.62
C THR A 38 5.81 2.96 -13.83
N GLU A 39 6.39 2.99 -15.03
CA GLU A 39 5.67 2.71 -16.28
C GLU A 39 6.19 1.42 -16.92
N PHE A 40 5.54 0.30 -16.67
CA PHE A 40 5.79 -0.94 -17.42
C PHE A 40 4.45 -1.56 -17.82
N GLU A 41 4.39 -2.15 -19.01
CA GLU A 41 3.30 -3.05 -19.34
C GLU A 41 3.36 -4.27 -18.40
N VAL A 42 2.21 -4.81 -18.02
CA VAL A 42 2.12 -5.92 -17.05
C VAL A 42 2.94 -7.14 -17.48
N ASP A 43 2.94 -7.47 -18.77
CA ASP A 43 3.74 -8.57 -19.32
C ASP A 43 5.25 -8.27 -19.28
N GLU A 44 5.65 -7.01 -19.41
CA GLU A 44 7.05 -6.57 -19.28
C GLU A 44 7.51 -6.64 -17.82
N ALA A 45 6.70 -6.15 -16.90
CA ALA A 45 6.95 -6.25 -15.46
C ALA A 45 7.05 -7.71 -14.99
N LYS A 46 6.18 -8.60 -15.52
CA LYS A 46 6.23 -10.03 -15.19
C LYS A 46 7.53 -10.66 -15.64
N ARG A 47 7.99 -10.37 -16.87
CA ARG A 47 9.31 -10.84 -17.34
C ARG A 47 10.45 -10.35 -16.47
N ILE A 48 10.46 -9.08 -16.07
CA ILE A 48 11.50 -8.52 -15.19
C ILE A 48 11.58 -9.32 -13.88
N VAL A 49 10.43 -9.61 -13.27
CA VAL A 49 10.37 -10.38 -12.01
C VAL A 49 10.80 -11.84 -12.20
N ASP A 50 10.42 -12.46 -13.32
CA ASP A 50 10.71 -13.88 -13.57
C ASP A 50 12.17 -14.13 -13.96
N THR A 51 12.79 -13.21 -14.74
CA THR A 51 14.15 -13.39 -15.26
C THR A 51 15.20 -12.62 -14.47
N GLY A 52 14.80 -11.58 -13.74
CA GLY A 52 15.72 -10.61 -13.14
C GLY A 52 16.42 -9.71 -14.16
N GLU A 53 16.04 -9.78 -15.45
CA GLU A 53 16.66 -8.96 -16.50
C GLU A 53 16.17 -7.52 -16.42
N VAL A 54 17.10 -6.61 -16.18
CA VAL A 54 16.82 -5.17 -16.02
C VAL A 54 16.98 -4.45 -17.37
N PRO A 55 15.92 -3.82 -17.91
CA PRO A 55 16.01 -3.07 -19.16
C PRO A 55 16.97 -1.87 -19.03
N ALA A 56 17.87 -1.71 -20.01
CA ALA A 56 18.85 -0.63 -20.02
C ALA A 56 18.20 0.78 -20.06
N ALA A 57 17.01 0.90 -20.66
CA ALA A 57 16.32 2.18 -20.80
C ALA A 57 15.67 2.68 -19.50
N ARG A 58 15.23 1.76 -18.61
CA ARG A 58 14.49 2.10 -17.38
C ARG A 58 14.96 1.25 -16.19
N PRO A 59 16.26 1.29 -15.83
CA PRO A 59 16.81 0.39 -14.83
C PRO A 59 16.27 0.67 -13.42
N LYS A 60 16.01 1.93 -13.06
CA LYS A 60 15.48 2.30 -11.74
C LYS A 60 14.07 1.75 -11.51
N ASP A 61 13.19 1.90 -12.48
CA ASP A 61 11.82 1.42 -12.41
C ASP A 61 11.76 -0.10 -12.29
N ALA A 62 12.63 -0.81 -13.02
CA ALA A 62 12.72 -2.26 -12.93
C ALA A 62 13.20 -2.70 -11.54
N HIS A 63 14.21 -2.02 -10.99
CA HIS A 63 14.67 -2.28 -9.63
C HIS A 63 13.61 -1.97 -8.57
N ASP A 64 12.76 -0.97 -8.76
CA ASP A 64 11.68 -0.63 -7.85
C ASP A 64 10.62 -1.76 -7.78
N ILE A 65 10.25 -2.33 -8.93
CA ILE A 65 9.39 -3.52 -9.00
C ILE A 65 10.06 -4.70 -8.30
N LEU A 66 11.33 -4.99 -8.62
CA LEU A 66 12.07 -6.09 -8.02
C LEU A 66 12.22 -5.95 -6.50
N GLY A 67 12.51 -4.74 -6.02
CA GLY A 67 12.65 -4.43 -4.59
C GLY A 67 11.34 -4.65 -3.85
N THR A 68 10.23 -4.18 -4.41
CA THR A 68 8.90 -4.41 -3.84
C THR A 68 8.55 -5.91 -3.83
N TYR A 69 8.70 -6.57 -4.99
CA TYR A 69 8.41 -7.99 -5.17
C TYR A 69 9.21 -8.87 -4.21
N SER A 70 10.50 -8.57 -4.01
CA SER A 70 11.38 -9.33 -3.11
C SER A 70 10.87 -9.39 -1.66
N ILE A 71 10.12 -8.38 -1.23
CA ILE A 71 9.53 -8.33 0.11
C ILE A 71 8.18 -9.06 0.10
N VAL A 72 7.29 -8.70 -0.82
CA VAL A 72 5.89 -9.19 -0.79
C VAL A 72 5.74 -10.65 -1.24
N SER A 73 6.73 -11.20 -1.95
CA SER A 73 6.80 -12.63 -2.29
C SER A 73 7.41 -13.49 -1.17
N ASN A 74 8.06 -12.88 -0.18
CA ASN A 74 8.71 -13.60 0.91
C ASN A 74 7.75 -13.79 2.09
N ALA A 75 7.22 -15.01 2.24
CA ALA A 75 6.30 -15.35 3.32
C ALA A 75 6.88 -15.13 4.73
N GLY A 76 8.20 -15.34 4.91
CA GLY A 76 8.88 -15.07 6.18
C GLY A 76 8.88 -13.58 6.51
N GLU A 77 9.17 -12.73 5.52
CA GLU A 77 9.11 -11.27 5.67
C GLU A 77 7.69 -10.74 5.86
N MET A 78 6.71 -11.26 5.10
CA MET A 78 5.31 -10.84 5.21
C MET A 78 4.64 -11.32 6.50
N SER A 79 5.16 -12.37 7.15
CA SER A 79 4.69 -12.81 8.48
C SER A 79 5.16 -11.91 9.62
N ARG A 80 6.16 -11.05 9.40
CA ARG A 80 6.70 -10.14 10.41
C ARG A 80 5.82 -8.89 10.50
N VAL A 81 5.16 -8.69 11.64
CA VAL A 81 4.47 -7.43 11.97
C VAL A 81 4.99 -6.92 13.31
N PRO A 82 5.07 -5.59 13.50
CA PRO A 82 5.62 -5.03 14.72
C PRO A 82 4.73 -5.31 15.94
N LEU A 83 5.34 -5.78 17.03
CA LEU A 83 4.68 -5.96 18.32
C LEU A 83 4.80 -4.71 19.22
N ASP A 84 5.84 -3.92 19.02
CA ASP A 84 6.05 -2.65 19.70
C ASP A 84 6.59 -1.57 18.73
N SER A 85 6.67 -0.33 19.22
CA SER A 85 7.12 0.79 18.40
C SER A 85 8.61 0.71 18.00
N ASN A 86 9.47 0.02 18.75
CA ASN A 86 10.87 -0.19 18.36
C ASN A 86 10.99 -1.23 17.24
N GLU A 87 10.19 -2.30 17.30
CA GLU A 87 10.07 -3.27 16.21
C GLU A 87 9.51 -2.60 14.94
N LEU A 88 8.52 -1.71 15.06
CA LEU A 88 8.02 -0.92 13.94
C LEU A 88 9.17 -0.13 13.28
N ILE A 89 9.96 0.58 14.07
CA ILE A 89 11.09 1.37 13.57
C ILE A 89 12.12 0.46 12.89
N GLY A 90 12.44 -0.68 13.49
CA GLY A 90 13.36 -1.66 12.91
C GLY A 90 12.88 -2.18 11.56
N LEU A 91 11.61 -2.60 11.48
CA LEU A 91 10.99 -3.09 10.25
C LEU A 91 10.87 -2.01 9.17
N LEU A 92 10.53 -0.77 9.54
CA LEU A 92 10.46 0.35 8.60
C LEU A 92 11.82 0.54 7.91
N ARG A 93 12.89 0.58 8.70
CA ARG A 93 14.25 0.76 8.16
C ARG A 93 14.69 -0.42 7.31
N SER A 94 14.50 -1.66 7.78
CA SER A 94 14.94 -2.84 7.03
C SER A 94 14.17 -3.03 5.74
N ARG A 95 12.84 -2.91 5.77
CA ARG A 95 12.00 -3.02 4.56
C ARG A 95 12.28 -1.88 3.59
N HIS A 96 12.45 -0.65 4.07
CA HIS A 96 12.81 0.46 3.20
C HIS A 96 14.21 0.30 2.58
N ALA A 97 15.18 -0.23 3.34
CA ALA A 97 16.51 -0.52 2.81
C ALA A 97 16.46 -1.51 1.65
N THR A 98 15.67 -2.58 1.77
CA THR A 98 15.43 -3.54 0.68
C THR A 98 14.67 -2.90 -0.49
N LEU A 99 13.57 -2.20 -0.19
CA LEU A 99 12.68 -1.60 -1.18
C LEU A 99 13.41 -0.60 -2.09
N MET A 100 14.29 0.23 -1.50
CA MET A 100 14.97 1.31 -2.18
C MET A 100 16.47 1.01 -2.46
N ALA A 101 16.91 -0.26 -2.35
CA ALA A 101 18.32 -0.64 -2.41
C ALA A 101 19.07 -0.11 -3.65
N ALA A 102 18.37 0.02 -4.79
CA ALA A 102 18.91 0.51 -6.05
C ALA A 102 18.87 2.05 -6.21
N ARG A 103 18.41 2.79 -5.20
CA ARG A 103 18.30 4.26 -5.18
C ARG A 103 19.12 4.86 -4.03
N PRO A 104 20.47 4.79 -4.08
CA PRO A 104 21.32 5.33 -3.02
C PRO A 104 21.11 6.83 -2.76
N GLU A 105 20.61 7.57 -3.76
CA GLU A 105 20.31 9.00 -3.66
C GLU A 105 19.17 9.32 -2.66
N VAL A 106 18.33 8.35 -2.30
CA VAL A 106 17.24 8.52 -1.31
C VAL A 106 17.55 7.89 0.05
N GLN A 107 18.81 7.52 0.29
CA GLN A 107 19.31 6.99 1.55
C GLN A 107 18.50 5.79 2.10
N PRO A 108 18.57 4.61 1.44
CA PRO A 108 17.74 3.46 1.82
C PRO A 108 17.87 3.06 3.30
N GLY A 109 16.76 3.07 4.02
CA GLY A 109 16.68 2.67 5.42
C GLY A 109 16.98 3.79 6.42
N VAL A 110 17.23 5.00 5.92
CA VAL A 110 17.51 6.19 6.74
C VAL A 110 16.31 7.12 6.72
N PHE A 111 15.82 7.52 7.89
CA PHE A 111 14.73 8.49 7.97
C PHE A 111 15.17 9.85 7.42
N LYS A 112 14.22 10.57 6.82
CA LYS A 112 14.44 11.90 6.26
C LYS A 112 15.12 12.83 7.26
N THR A 113 16.03 13.63 6.76
CA THR A 113 16.76 14.65 7.53
C THR A 113 16.34 16.08 7.14
N GLN A 114 15.36 16.17 6.23
CA GLN A 114 14.76 17.39 5.75
C GLN A 114 13.25 17.19 5.57
N ASN A 115 12.50 18.28 5.59
CA ASN A 115 11.05 18.20 5.40
C ASN A 115 10.73 17.89 3.93
N ASN A 116 9.86 16.90 3.71
CA ASN A 116 9.38 16.48 2.41
C ASN A 116 7.91 16.89 2.19
N LYS A 117 7.54 16.94 0.91
CA LYS A 117 6.20 17.34 0.45
C LYS A 117 5.80 16.50 -0.75
N ALA A 118 4.52 16.22 -0.89
CA ALA A 118 3.94 15.63 -2.10
C ALA A 118 2.69 16.43 -2.50
N GLY A 119 2.69 16.96 -3.73
CA GLY A 119 1.67 17.91 -4.18
C GLY A 119 1.54 19.10 -3.19
N GLY A 120 0.32 19.36 -2.73
CA GLY A 120 0.03 20.42 -1.74
C GLY A 120 0.15 19.99 -0.27
N THR A 121 0.69 18.81 0.03
CA THR A 121 0.79 18.27 1.40
C THR A 121 2.22 18.38 1.91
N THR A 122 2.39 18.98 3.10
CA THR A 122 3.66 18.95 3.85
C THR A 122 3.51 17.93 4.96
N PHE A 123 4.44 16.97 5.02
CA PHE A 123 4.38 15.88 6.00
C PHE A 123 5.05 16.27 7.32
N VAL A 124 5.04 15.34 8.28
CA VAL A 124 5.61 15.51 9.63
C VAL A 124 7.04 16.05 9.55
N ASP A 125 7.36 17.03 10.40
CA ASP A 125 8.70 17.60 10.48
C ASP A 125 9.74 16.50 10.77
N TRP A 126 10.86 16.51 10.06
CA TRP A 126 11.88 15.46 10.14
C TRP A 126 12.36 15.19 11.57
N ARG A 127 12.40 16.22 12.44
CA ARG A 127 12.79 16.11 13.85
C ARG A 127 11.77 15.36 14.71
N LEU A 128 10.52 15.31 14.25
CA LEU A 128 9.40 14.69 14.95
C LEU A 128 9.06 13.28 14.46
N VAL A 129 9.67 12.81 13.37
CA VAL A 129 9.37 11.50 12.76
C VAL A 129 9.42 10.36 13.78
N MET A 130 10.51 10.26 14.55
CA MET A 130 10.69 9.20 15.54
C MET A 130 9.63 9.21 16.63
N GLY A 131 9.34 10.39 17.20
CA GLY A 131 8.32 10.53 18.25
C GLY A 131 6.92 10.25 17.72
N THR A 132 6.62 10.71 16.51
CA THR A 132 5.32 10.53 15.87
C THR A 132 5.07 9.07 15.48
N LEU A 133 6.09 8.34 15.01
CA LEU A 133 6.00 6.91 14.74
C LEU A 133 5.70 6.12 16.02
N ARG A 134 6.38 6.45 17.13
CA ARG A 134 6.17 5.77 18.41
C ARG A 134 4.77 6.00 18.94
N GLU A 135 4.38 7.25 19.09
CA GLU A 135 3.05 7.60 19.60
C GLU A 135 1.93 7.09 18.66
N GLY A 136 2.13 7.23 17.34
CA GLY A 136 1.20 6.74 16.34
C GLY A 136 1.00 5.22 16.41
N PHE A 137 2.07 4.46 16.68
CA PHE A 137 1.95 3.02 16.86
C PHE A 137 1.12 2.66 18.10
N GLU A 138 1.38 3.28 19.25
CA GLU A 138 0.65 3.02 20.50
C GLU A 138 -0.86 3.29 20.34
N ILE A 139 -1.23 4.37 19.65
CA ILE A 139 -2.63 4.70 19.35
C ILE A 139 -3.30 3.61 18.51
N GLY A 140 -2.59 3.01 17.56
CA GLY A 140 -3.11 1.95 16.70
C GLY A 140 -3.07 0.56 17.32
N HIS A 141 -2.20 0.34 18.30
CA HIS A 141 -1.93 -0.98 18.88
C HIS A 141 -3.15 -1.59 19.59
N VAL A 142 -4.12 -0.75 20.00
CA VAL A 142 -5.40 -1.19 20.57
C VAL A 142 -6.33 -1.87 19.56
N LEU A 143 -6.08 -1.74 18.26
CA LEU A 143 -6.87 -2.37 17.21
C LEU A 143 -6.55 -3.87 17.14
N THR A 144 -7.59 -4.71 17.25
CA THR A 144 -7.46 -6.17 17.18
C THR A 144 -7.92 -6.76 15.85
N ASP A 145 -8.86 -6.09 15.17
CA ASP A 145 -9.33 -6.48 13.84
C ASP A 145 -8.21 -6.31 12.79
N PRO A 146 -7.88 -7.35 12.00
CA PRO A 146 -6.74 -7.30 11.07
C PRO A 146 -6.86 -6.22 10.00
N LEU A 147 -8.02 -6.07 9.37
CA LEU A 147 -8.23 -5.02 8.37
C LEU A 147 -8.13 -3.62 9.00
N SER A 148 -8.64 -3.43 10.21
CA SER A 148 -8.48 -2.19 10.98
C SER A 148 -7.01 -1.85 11.24
N ARG A 149 -6.21 -2.84 11.71
CA ARG A 149 -4.76 -2.67 11.91
C ARG A 149 -4.06 -2.31 10.60
N ALA A 150 -4.39 -3.01 9.51
CA ALA A 150 -3.83 -2.80 8.19
C ALA A 150 -4.10 -1.38 7.68
N ILE A 151 -5.35 -0.92 7.74
CA ILE A 151 -5.75 0.44 7.32
C ILE A 151 -5.05 1.50 8.16
N TYR A 152 -5.04 1.31 9.49
CA TYR A 152 -4.43 2.27 10.40
C TYR A 152 -2.93 2.41 10.15
N LEU A 153 -2.21 1.30 10.10
CA LEU A 153 -0.75 1.30 9.96
C LEU A 153 -0.32 1.85 8.59
N MET A 154 -1.03 1.47 7.53
CA MET A 154 -0.86 2.04 6.20
C MET A 154 -1.01 3.56 6.20
N PHE A 155 -2.12 4.05 6.74
CA PHE A 155 -2.38 5.49 6.80
C PHE A 155 -1.32 6.22 7.64
N ALA A 156 -0.98 5.69 8.82
CA ALA A 156 0.02 6.30 9.70
C ALA A 156 1.38 6.43 9.03
N ILE A 157 1.86 5.39 8.35
CA ILE A 157 3.15 5.44 7.63
C ILE A 157 3.08 6.44 6.46
N ALA A 158 2.00 6.43 5.68
CA ALA A 158 1.82 7.33 4.54
C ALA A 158 1.74 8.81 4.96
N GLU A 159 1.05 9.10 6.08
CA GLU A 159 0.86 10.45 6.62
C GLU A 159 2.12 10.99 7.33
N ILE A 160 2.85 10.13 8.05
CA ILE A 160 4.12 10.52 8.69
C ILE A 160 5.20 10.76 7.63
N HIS A 161 5.21 9.93 6.58
CA HIS A 161 6.12 10.00 5.45
C HIS A 161 7.60 10.03 5.89
N PRO A 162 8.07 8.99 6.60
CA PRO A 162 9.33 9.02 7.33
C PRO A 162 10.60 9.01 6.47
N PHE A 163 10.53 8.65 5.19
CA PHE A 163 11.67 8.57 4.27
C PHE A 163 11.60 9.59 3.15
N ASP A 164 12.69 9.81 2.42
CA ASP A 164 12.74 10.76 1.30
C ASP A 164 11.91 10.31 0.08
N ASP A 165 11.76 9.01 -0.12
CA ASP A 165 10.93 8.38 -1.17
C ASP A 165 10.44 6.99 -0.69
N GLY A 166 9.60 6.29 -1.45
CA GLY A 166 9.19 4.91 -1.17
C GLY A 166 8.10 4.74 -0.10
N ASN A 167 7.66 5.82 0.55
CA ASN A 167 6.72 5.78 1.67
C ASN A 167 5.36 5.14 1.32
N GLY A 168 4.81 5.44 0.14
CA GLY A 168 3.52 4.87 -0.30
C GLY A 168 3.60 3.34 -0.50
N ARG A 169 4.66 2.88 -1.17
CA ARG A 169 4.96 1.45 -1.37
C ARG A 169 5.17 0.75 -0.03
N LEU A 170 5.97 1.35 0.85
CA LEU A 170 6.22 0.81 2.17
C LEU A 170 4.94 0.71 3.02
N ALA A 171 4.09 1.74 3.00
CA ALA A 171 2.82 1.74 3.70
C ALA A 171 1.91 0.57 3.25
N ARG A 172 1.83 0.32 1.93
CA ARG A 172 1.05 -0.81 1.37
C ARG A 172 1.67 -2.17 1.71
N ILE A 173 3.00 -2.29 1.78
CA ILE A 173 3.67 -3.51 2.27
C ILE A 173 3.26 -3.80 3.72
N PHE A 174 3.29 -2.79 4.60
CA PHE A 174 2.88 -2.95 6.00
C PHE A 174 1.40 -3.31 6.14
N MET A 175 0.53 -2.69 5.34
CA MET A 175 -0.88 -3.05 5.24
C MET A 175 -1.07 -4.55 4.95
N ASN A 176 -0.40 -5.04 3.91
CA ASN A 176 -0.56 -6.41 3.46
C ASN A 176 0.17 -7.41 4.36
N ALA A 177 1.20 -7.00 5.11
CA ALA A 177 1.82 -7.85 6.14
C ALA A 177 0.85 -8.13 7.31
N GLU A 178 0.06 -7.14 7.74
CA GLU A 178 -0.99 -7.35 8.76
C GLU A 178 -2.03 -8.37 8.29
N LEU A 179 -2.50 -8.24 7.04
CA LEU A 179 -3.48 -9.15 6.44
C LEU A 179 -2.90 -10.55 6.18
N PHE A 180 -1.66 -10.63 5.69
CA PHE A 180 -0.95 -11.88 5.44
C PHE A 180 -0.81 -12.69 6.73
N ARG A 181 -0.34 -12.07 7.82
CA ARG A 181 -0.19 -12.72 9.12
C ARG A 181 -1.52 -13.21 9.68
N ALA A 182 -2.60 -12.48 9.44
CA ALA A 182 -3.94 -12.84 9.89
C ALA A 182 -4.64 -13.88 8.99
N ARG A 183 -4.03 -14.28 7.85
CA ARG A 183 -4.66 -15.11 6.82
C ARG A 183 -5.95 -14.49 6.28
N GLU A 184 -5.93 -13.18 6.12
CA GLU A 184 -6.97 -12.43 5.42
C GLU A 184 -6.49 -12.03 4.03
N GLN A 185 -7.46 -11.79 3.16
CA GLN A 185 -7.23 -11.32 1.81
C GLN A 185 -6.43 -10.03 1.85
N ARG A 186 -5.28 -10.04 1.19
CA ARG A 186 -4.45 -8.85 0.96
C ARG A 186 -5.12 -7.92 -0.04
N ILE A 187 -4.76 -6.65 0.03
CA ILE A 187 -5.33 -5.57 -0.78
C ILE A 187 -4.39 -5.23 -1.94
N VAL A 188 -4.97 -5.11 -3.14
CA VAL A 188 -4.36 -4.42 -4.29
C VAL A 188 -5.15 -3.15 -4.58
N VAL A 189 -4.43 -2.10 -5.01
CA VAL A 189 -5.05 -0.86 -5.49
C VAL A 189 -4.85 -0.83 -7.02
N PRO A 190 -5.82 -1.29 -7.82
CA PRO A 190 -5.69 -1.27 -9.27
C PRO A 190 -5.62 0.16 -9.81
N THR A 191 -5.08 0.33 -11.02
CA THR A 191 -4.90 1.63 -11.69
C THR A 191 -6.21 2.40 -11.74
N SER A 192 -7.30 1.73 -12.10
CA SER A 192 -8.63 2.33 -12.21
C SER A 192 -9.18 2.86 -10.88
N ARG A 193 -8.66 2.39 -9.73
CA ARG A 193 -9.05 2.82 -8.37
C ARG A 193 -7.97 3.67 -7.68
N ARG A 194 -6.93 4.09 -8.41
CA ARG A 194 -5.84 4.93 -7.88
C ARG A 194 -6.36 6.22 -7.27
N ASP A 195 -7.23 6.92 -8.00
CA ASP A 195 -7.75 8.21 -7.54
C ASP A 195 -8.67 8.05 -6.32
N ASP A 196 -9.47 6.99 -6.26
CA ASP A 196 -10.29 6.64 -5.08
C ASP A 196 -9.41 6.50 -3.84
N TYR A 197 -8.36 5.69 -3.94
CA TYR A 197 -7.40 5.47 -2.86
C TYR A 197 -6.71 6.77 -2.44
N LEU A 198 -6.13 7.53 -3.38
CA LEU A 198 -5.39 8.76 -3.09
C LEU A 198 -6.30 9.85 -2.51
N ASN A 199 -7.53 9.99 -3.01
CA ASN A 199 -8.48 10.95 -2.50
C ASN A 199 -9.05 10.54 -1.14
N ALA A 200 -9.24 9.25 -0.87
CA ALA A 200 -9.64 8.79 0.46
C ALA A 200 -8.58 9.15 1.52
N LEU A 201 -7.29 8.93 1.23
CA LEU A 201 -6.19 9.38 2.08
C LEU A 201 -6.23 10.90 2.27
N ARG A 202 -6.30 11.65 1.17
CA ARG A 202 -6.34 13.12 1.18
C ARG A 202 -7.49 13.70 1.99
N LEU A 203 -8.70 13.16 1.80
CA LEU A 203 -9.91 13.60 2.50
C LEU A 203 -9.83 13.22 3.97
N HIS A 204 -9.24 12.08 4.32
CA HIS A 204 -9.00 11.78 5.72
C HIS A 204 -8.03 12.78 6.38
N SER A 205 -6.88 13.05 5.77
CA SER A 205 -5.89 13.98 6.33
C SER A 205 -6.43 15.42 6.45
N ARG A 206 -7.20 15.90 5.45
CA ARG A 206 -7.66 17.30 5.39
C ARG A 206 -9.01 17.54 6.05
N GLN A 207 -9.92 16.58 5.95
CA GLN A 207 -11.32 16.74 6.33
C GLN A 207 -11.80 15.68 7.32
N ARG A 208 -10.89 14.84 7.85
CA ARG A 208 -11.21 13.92 8.94
C ARG A 208 -12.34 12.95 8.55
N ARG A 209 -12.22 12.34 7.36
CA ARG A 209 -13.15 11.34 6.79
C ARG A 209 -12.66 9.89 6.94
N PRO A 210 -12.56 9.34 8.17
CA PRO A 210 -12.10 7.96 8.38
C PRO A 210 -13.08 6.92 7.81
N ASP A 211 -14.36 7.29 7.70
CA ASP A 211 -15.44 6.49 7.12
C ASP A 211 -15.20 6.18 5.64
N LEU A 212 -14.83 7.18 4.85
CA LEU A 212 -14.53 7.01 3.43
C LEU A 212 -13.27 6.16 3.24
N LEU A 213 -12.22 6.43 4.03
CA LEU A 213 -10.99 5.64 3.98
C LEU A 213 -11.26 4.18 4.28
N SER A 214 -11.93 3.86 5.39
CA SER A 214 -12.20 2.46 5.74
C SER A 214 -13.07 1.74 4.71
N ARG A 215 -14.05 2.46 4.13
CA ARG A 215 -14.92 1.91 3.07
C ARG A 215 -14.12 1.57 1.81
N VAL A 216 -13.33 2.51 1.29
CA VAL A 216 -12.52 2.28 0.08
C VAL A 216 -11.56 1.11 0.29
N MET A 217 -10.91 1.03 1.45
CA MET A 217 -9.99 -0.08 1.73
C MET A 217 -10.71 -1.44 1.85
N ALA A 218 -11.90 -1.48 2.45
CA ALA A 218 -12.72 -2.69 2.52
C ALA A 218 -13.19 -3.15 1.12
N GLU A 219 -13.63 -2.22 0.28
CA GLU A 219 -14.00 -2.51 -1.11
C GLU A 219 -12.82 -3.07 -1.92
N LEU A 220 -11.63 -2.51 -1.74
CA LEU A 220 -10.42 -3.00 -2.40
C LEU A 220 -10.00 -4.39 -1.92
N GLN A 221 -10.20 -4.70 -0.63
CA GLN A 221 -9.98 -6.04 -0.10
C GLN A 221 -10.95 -7.05 -0.72
N GLN A 222 -12.24 -6.70 -0.75
CA GLN A 222 -13.29 -7.54 -1.34
C GLN A 222 -13.10 -7.72 -2.84
N TYR A 223 -12.65 -6.67 -3.54
CA TYR A 223 -12.29 -6.74 -4.95
C TYR A 223 -11.16 -7.75 -5.18
N ALA A 224 -10.07 -7.64 -4.41
CA ALA A 224 -8.94 -8.56 -4.50
C ALA A 224 -9.36 -10.02 -4.22
N ALA A 225 -10.34 -10.24 -3.35
CA ALA A 225 -10.86 -11.56 -3.02
C ALA A 225 -11.61 -12.26 -4.16
N GLN A 226 -12.09 -11.50 -5.14
CA GLN A 226 -12.87 -12.02 -6.27
C GLN A 226 -12.01 -12.49 -7.44
N ILE A 227 -10.70 -12.25 -7.38
CA ILE A 227 -9.75 -12.60 -8.43
C ILE A 227 -9.13 -13.95 -8.11
N ASP A 228 -9.06 -14.82 -9.12
CA ASP A 228 -8.33 -16.07 -9.04
C ASP A 228 -6.82 -15.81 -9.24
N TRP A 229 -6.06 -15.89 -8.15
CA TRP A 229 -4.61 -15.65 -8.13
C TRP A 229 -3.77 -16.92 -8.32
N THR A 230 -4.37 -18.03 -8.76
CA THR A 230 -3.67 -19.31 -8.95
C THR A 230 -2.76 -19.33 -10.18
N SER A 231 -3.06 -18.51 -11.20
CA SER A 231 -2.22 -18.36 -12.40
C SER A 231 -2.20 -16.91 -12.90
N PHE A 232 -1.12 -16.56 -13.59
CA PHE A 232 -0.91 -15.21 -14.10
C PHE A 232 -1.98 -14.86 -15.13
N GLU A 233 -2.30 -15.82 -16.00
CA GLU A 233 -3.29 -15.70 -17.06
C GLU A 233 -4.70 -15.47 -16.50
N SER A 234 -5.13 -16.26 -15.51
CA SER A 234 -6.45 -16.12 -14.88
C SER A 234 -6.61 -14.76 -14.19
N ALA A 235 -5.61 -14.37 -13.40
CA ALA A 235 -5.61 -13.08 -12.71
C ALA A 235 -5.62 -11.92 -13.71
N LEU A 236 -4.74 -11.96 -14.72
CA LEU A 236 -4.62 -10.91 -15.73
C LEU A 236 -5.88 -10.80 -16.60
N GLN A 237 -6.50 -11.92 -16.96
CA GLN A 237 -7.76 -11.91 -17.70
C GLN A 237 -8.83 -11.17 -16.90
N ARG A 238 -9.03 -11.54 -15.63
CA ARG A 238 -10.03 -10.88 -14.79
C ARG A 238 -9.74 -9.39 -14.60
N LEU A 239 -8.48 -9.01 -14.36
CA LEU A 239 -8.06 -7.62 -14.24
C LEU A 239 -8.34 -6.82 -15.52
N ARG A 240 -8.18 -7.42 -16.71
CA ARG A 240 -8.51 -6.79 -17.99
C ARG A 240 -10.02 -6.63 -18.17
N GLU A 241 -10.80 -7.65 -17.84
CA GLU A 241 -12.28 -7.61 -17.90
C GLU A 241 -12.87 -6.54 -16.97
N ASP A 242 -12.28 -6.37 -15.78
CA ASP A 242 -12.69 -5.34 -14.81
C ASP A 242 -12.15 -3.94 -15.14
N GLY A 243 -11.34 -3.79 -16.20
CA GLY A 243 -10.69 -2.52 -16.55
C GLY A 243 -9.65 -2.05 -15.52
N ALA A 244 -9.14 -2.95 -14.66
CA ALA A 244 -8.26 -2.64 -13.53
C ALA A 244 -6.92 -1.99 -13.94
N LEU A 245 -6.45 -2.28 -15.15
CA LEU A 245 -5.21 -1.74 -15.71
C LEU A 245 -5.38 -0.38 -16.40
N ALA A 246 -6.63 0.05 -16.65
CA ALA A 246 -6.90 1.30 -17.35
C ALA A 246 -6.67 2.50 -16.43
N GLU A 247 -6.20 3.61 -17.02
CA GLU A 247 -6.19 4.90 -16.33
C GLU A 247 -7.63 5.30 -15.94
N PRO A 248 -7.83 5.88 -14.74
CA PRO A 248 -9.16 6.34 -14.33
C PRO A 248 -9.78 7.27 -15.37
N ALA A 249 -11.05 7.03 -15.73
CA ALA A 249 -11.79 7.98 -16.55
C ALA A 249 -11.87 9.32 -15.80
N ARG A 250 -11.38 10.41 -16.42
CA ARG A 250 -11.45 11.75 -15.84
C ARG A 250 -12.92 12.09 -15.52
N GLY A 251 -13.28 12.10 -14.24
CA GLY A 251 -14.59 12.59 -13.77
C GLY A 251 -15.52 11.58 -13.08
N GLU A 252 -15.15 10.31 -12.92
CA GLU A 252 -16.02 9.31 -12.27
C GLU A 252 -16.09 9.39 -10.73
N PHE A 253 -15.40 10.36 -10.13
CA PHE A 253 -15.55 10.70 -8.71
C PHE A 253 -16.98 11.07 -8.29
N GLY A 254 -17.84 11.42 -9.26
CA GLY A 254 -19.23 11.76 -9.00
C GLY A 254 -20.02 10.65 -8.32
N ALA A 255 -19.72 9.37 -8.56
CA ALA A 255 -20.56 8.27 -8.09
C ALA A 255 -20.42 7.99 -6.58
N LEU A 256 -19.19 7.97 -6.04
CA LEU A 256 -18.92 7.76 -4.61
C LEU A 256 -19.23 8.99 -3.74
N LEU A 257 -19.14 10.20 -4.30
CA LEU A 257 -19.52 11.44 -3.61
C LEU A 257 -21.02 11.71 -3.67
N ALA A 258 -21.71 11.36 -4.76
CA ALA A 258 -23.16 11.56 -4.90
C ALA A 258 -23.96 10.80 -3.85
N ASP A 259 -23.50 9.62 -3.43
CA ASP A 259 -24.14 8.81 -2.39
C ASP A 259 -23.91 9.35 -0.97
N SER A 260 -23.07 10.40 -0.83
CA SER A 260 -22.82 11.11 0.43
C SER A 260 -23.52 12.49 0.52
N GLY A 261 -24.36 12.83 -0.46
CA GLY A 261 -25.22 14.01 -0.39
C GLY A 261 -24.50 15.36 -0.52
N GLN A 262 -23.28 15.41 -1.07
CA GLN A 262 -22.59 16.67 -1.33
C GLN A 262 -22.05 16.73 -2.76
N GLN A 263 -22.61 17.67 -3.53
CA GLN A 263 -22.14 18.11 -4.85
C GLN A 263 -20.83 18.92 -4.73
N PRO A 264 -20.03 18.99 -5.83
CA PRO A 264 -18.61 19.38 -5.82
C PRO A 264 -18.30 20.79 -5.28
#